data_AF-A0A348N1R4-F1
#
_entry.id   AF-A0A348N1R4-F1
#
_cell.length_a   1.000
_cell.length_b   1.000
_cell.length_c   1.000
_cell.angle_alpha   90.00
_cell.angle_beta   90.00
_cell.angle_gamma   90.00
#
_symmetry.space_group_name_H-M   'P 1'
#
loop_
_entity.id
_entity.type
_entity.pdbx_description
1 polymer ?
#
loop_
_entity_poly.entity_id
_entity_poly.type
_entity_poly.pdbx_seq_one_letter_code
_entity_poly.pdbx_strand_id
1 'polypeptide(L)'
;SSTASQLPILGKGMVESAIRKRKRRPIFMVDIAVPRDIEPEVGQLEDIYLYCVDDLQDIIEENRQSRRNAAKQAEEMITIQVAHFLAWVRSQEVVPTIQQLRQQAEQHRTEVVLKAKKQLIQGAEPEQVIEQLANQLTNRLLHEPSRQLKQVDAEQEAHLITAARQLFNLKDSM
;
A
#
# COMPACT_ATOMS: atom_id res chain seq x y z
N SER A 1 5.33 41.63 3.70
CA SER A 1 6.21 41.23 4.81
C SER A 1 5.70 39.93 5.38
N SER A 2 6.61 39.06 5.84
CA SER A 2 6.30 37.73 6.38
C SER A 2 7.38 37.30 7.37
N THR A 3 7.62 38.11 8.40
CA THR A 3 8.57 37.82 9.46
C THR A 3 7.87 37.26 10.69
N ALA A 4 8.65 36.70 11.62
CA ALA A 4 8.16 36.20 12.90
C ALA A 4 8.39 37.21 14.05
N SER A 5 8.56 38.49 13.74
CA SER A 5 8.79 39.52 14.75
C SER A 5 7.56 39.70 15.64
N GLN A 6 7.77 39.92 16.93
CA GLN A 6 6.70 40.24 17.87
C GLN A 6 6.25 41.71 17.79
N LEU A 7 7.05 42.56 17.13
CA LEU A 7 6.77 43.98 16.94
C LEU A 7 6.78 44.34 15.44
N PRO A 8 5.94 45.30 15.01
CA PRO A 8 5.99 45.82 13.65
C PRO A 8 7.39 46.32 13.31
N ILE A 9 7.90 45.87 12.16
CA ILE A 9 9.23 46.23 11.66
C ILE A 9 9.14 47.46 10.75
N LEU A 10 8.00 47.60 10.05
CA LEU A 10 7.74 48.72 9.15
C LEU A 10 6.80 49.71 9.82
N GLY A 11 7.38 50.74 10.41
CA GLY A 11 6.64 51.84 11.02
C GLY A 11 6.37 53.01 10.08
N LYS A 12 5.37 53.84 10.43
CA LYS A 12 4.88 54.96 9.62
C LYS A 12 5.97 55.91 9.15
N GLY A 13 6.85 56.37 10.05
CA GLY A 13 7.90 57.33 9.70
C GLY A 13 8.95 56.80 8.71
N MET A 14 9.21 55.48 8.74
CA MET A 14 10.08 54.82 7.77
C MET A 14 9.44 54.82 6.38
N VAL A 15 8.15 54.52 6.30
CA VAL A 15 7.39 54.48 5.04
C VAL A 15 7.20 55.88 4.46
N GLU A 16 6.91 56.89 5.28
CA GLU A 16 6.83 58.31 4.85
C GLU A 16 8.14 58.80 4.22
N SER A 17 9.27 58.45 4.84
CA SER A 17 10.60 58.76 4.30
C SER A 17 10.84 58.09 2.94
N ALA A 18 10.35 56.86 2.77
CA ALA A 18 10.44 56.12 1.51
C ALA A 18 9.55 56.74 0.41
N ILE A 19 8.33 57.16 0.74
CA ILE A 19 7.41 57.86 -0.19
C ILE A 19 8.05 59.16 -0.69
N ARG A 20 8.66 59.95 0.21
CA ARG A 20 9.32 61.21 -0.15
C ARG A 20 10.49 60.98 -1.11
N LYS A 21 11.34 59.97 -0.85
CA LYS A 21 12.43 59.58 -1.76
C LYS A 21 11.91 59.09 -3.12
N ARG A 22 10.75 58.43 -3.12
CA ARG A 22 10.07 57.93 -4.33
C ARG A 22 9.23 58.98 -5.04
N LYS A 23 9.28 60.25 -4.63
CA LYS A 23 8.51 61.36 -5.21
C LYS A 23 7.01 61.02 -5.30
N ARG A 24 6.43 60.49 -4.20
CA ARG A 24 5.00 60.15 -4.09
C ARG A 24 4.51 59.08 -5.09
N ARG A 25 5.40 58.23 -5.63
CA ARG A 25 4.97 57.06 -6.41
C ARG A 25 4.30 56.04 -5.48
N PRO A 26 3.08 55.56 -5.80
CA PRO A 26 2.37 54.60 -4.96
C PRO A 26 3.19 53.36 -4.60
N ILE A 27 2.92 52.82 -3.42
CA ILE A 27 3.53 51.58 -2.92
C ILE A 27 2.41 50.61 -2.54
N PHE A 28 2.48 49.42 -3.13
CA PHE A 28 1.65 48.29 -2.76
C PHE A 28 2.38 47.47 -1.69
N MET A 29 1.71 47.25 -0.56
CA MET A 29 2.25 46.54 0.59
C MET A 29 1.30 45.40 0.96
N VAL A 30 1.84 44.20 1.10
CA VAL A 30 1.09 43.03 1.57
C VAL A 30 1.70 42.57 2.88
N ASP A 31 0.92 42.54 3.94
CA ASP A 31 1.30 42.01 5.24
C ASP A 31 0.60 40.67 5.50
N ILE A 32 1.38 39.58 5.41
CA ILE A 32 0.87 38.24 5.67
C ILE A 32 1.32 37.68 7.04
N ALA A 33 1.95 38.51 7.88
CA ALA A 33 2.46 38.09 9.18
C ALA A 33 1.40 38.16 10.29
N VAL A 34 1.53 37.27 11.28
CA VAL A 34 0.72 37.27 12.51
C VAL A 34 1.67 36.98 13.70
N PRO A 35 1.93 37.95 14.62
CA PRO A 35 1.44 39.33 14.63
C PRO A 35 1.95 40.19 13.45
N ARG A 36 1.29 41.33 13.17
CA ARG A 36 1.54 42.15 11.97
C ARG A 36 2.97 42.71 11.94
N ASP A 37 3.58 42.68 10.76
CA ASP A 37 4.90 43.25 10.51
C ASP A 37 4.84 44.75 10.19
N ILE A 38 3.67 45.24 9.78
CA ILE A 38 3.45 46.62 9.37
C ILE A 38 2.50 47.31 10.35
N GLU A 39 2.88 48.50 10.83
CA GLU A 39 2.02 49.33 11.66
C GLU A 39 0.70 49.66 10.92
N PRO A 40 -0.48 49.50 11.54
CA PRO A 40 -1.76 49.84 10.91
C PRO A 40 -1.84 51.28 10.38
N GLU A 41 -1.15 52.21 11.04
CA GLU A 41 -1.09 53.63 10.70
C GLU A 41 -0.42 53.90 9.34
N VAL A 42 0.37 52.95 8.82
CA VAL A 42 0.95 53.01 7.46
C VAL A 42 -0.14 53.00 6.39
N GLY A 43 -1.25 52.30 6.61
CA GLY A 43 -2.38 52.25 5.69
C GLY A 43 -3.17 53.56 5.57
N GLN A 44 -2.91 54.54 6.45
CA GLN A 44 -3.54 55.87 6.39
C GLN A 44 -2.81 56.84 5.45
N LEU A 45 -1.64 56.46 4.92
CA LEU A 45 -0.87 57.28 4.00
C LEU A 45 -1.47 57.21 2.58
N GLU A 46 -1.73 58.37 1.97
CA GLU A 46 -2.44 58.47 0.69
C GLU A 46 -1.81 57.68 -0.48
N ASP A 47 -0.48 57.47 -0.47
CA ASP A 47 0.20 56.73 -1.55
C ASP A 47 0.43 55.25 -1.23
N ILE A 48 -0.18 54.72 -0.16
CA ILE A 48 -0.01 53.33 0.28
C ILE A 48 -1.29 52.53 0.06
N TYR A 49 -1.15 51.37 -0.57
CA TYR A 49 -2.17 50.33 -0.61
C TYR A 49 -1.69 49.16 0.26
N LEU A 50 -2.21 49.07 1.48
CA LEU A 50 -1.87 48.02 2.44
C LEU A 50 -2.97 46.96 2.47
N TYR A 51 -2.59 45.70 2.22
CA TYR A 51 -3.46 44.53 2.35
C TYR A 51 -2.92 43.59 3.43
N CYS A 52 -3.79 43.11 4.30
CA CYS A 52 -3.47 42.15 5.35
C CYS A 52 -4.05 40.77 5.05
N VAL A 53 -3.68 39.76 5.85
CA VAL A 53 -4.26 38.40 5.78
C VAL A 53 -5.80 38.42 5.81
N ASP A 54 -6.38 39.34 6.59
CA ASP A 54 -7.83 39.51 6.72
C ASP A 54 -8.50 39.95 5.41
N ASP A 55 -7.80 40.73 4.57
CA ASP A 55 -8.31 41.24 3.29
C ASP A 55 -8.23 40.18 2.17
N LEU A 56 -7.60 39.03 2.44
CA LEU A 56 -7.45 37.90 1.50
C LEU A 56 -8.45 36.76 1.77
N GLN A 57 -9.44 36.96 2.66
CA GLN A 57 -10.40 35.93 3.08
C GLN A 57 -11.19 35.30 1.92
N ASP A 58 -11.62 36.09 0.93
CA ASP A 58 -12.39 35.57 -0.21
C ASP A 58 -11.58 34.58 -1.07
N ILE A 59 -10.28 34.85 -1.26
CA ILE A 59 -9.35 33.97 -1.98
C ILE A 59 -9.07 32.68 -1.17
N ILE A 60 -9.07 32.79 0.17
CA ILE A 60 -8.84 31.64 1.05
C ILE A 60 -10.01 30.65 0.98
N GLU A 61 -11.26 31.13 0.90
CA GLU A 61 -12.45 30.27 0.86
C GLU A 61 -12.58 29.55 -0.50
N GLU A 62 -12.28 30.21 -1.62
CA GLU A 62 -12.20 29.56 -2.94
C GLU A 62 -11.14 28.45 -2.94
N ASN A 63 -9.96 28.72 -2.38
CA ASN A 63 -8.89 27.73 -2.22
C ASN A 63 -9.29 26.57 -1.30
N ARG A 64 -10.19 26.79 -0.33
CA ARG A 64 -10.69 25.74 0.55
C ARG A 64 -11.58 24.75 -0.20
N GLN A 65 -12.45 25.25 -1.07
CA GLN A 65 -13.30 24.39 -1.90
C GLN A 65 -12.49 23.59 -2.92
N SER A 66 -11.52 24.23 -3.57
CA SER A 66 -10.58 23.54 -4.46
C SER A 66 -9.82 22.41 -3.74
N ARG A 67 -9.29 22.68 -2.53
CA ARG A 67 -8.63 21.67 -1.69
C ARG A 67 -9.55 20.51 -1.30
N ARG A 68 -10.81 20.77 -0.98
CA ARG A 68 -11.81 19.71 -0.69
C ARG A 68 -12.05 18.81 -1.89
N ASN A 69 -12.16 19.37 -3.08
CA ASN A 69 -12.37 18.59 -4.30
C ASN A 69 -11.14 17.74 -4.64
N ALA A 70 -9.94 18.30 -4.51
CA ALA A 70 -8.70 17.56 -4.69
C ALA A 70 -8.56 16.41 -3.68
N ALA A 71 -8.94 16.63 -2.41
CA ALA A 71 -8.94 15.58 -1.38
C ALA A 71 -9.88 14.43 -1.74
N LYS A 72 -11.10 14.72 -2.21
CA LYS A 72 -12.05 13.69 -2.67
C LYS A 72 -11.49 12.85 -3.83
N GLN A 73 -10.88 13.50 -4.81
CA GLN A 73 -10.25 12.79 -5.93
C GLN A 73 -9.11 11.88 -5.44
N ALA A 74 -8.30 12.37 -4.49
CA ALA A 74 -7.25 11.56 -3.89
C ALA A 74 -7.82 10.35 -3.12
N GLU A 75 -8.92 10.51 -2.37
CA GLU A 75 -9.59 9.41 -1.67
C GLU A 75 -10.13 8.34 -2.63
N GLU A 76 -10.69 8.74 -3.77
CA GLU A 76 -11.13 7.82 -4.83
C GLU A 76 -9.94 7.04 -5.41
N MET A 77 -8.85 7.73 -5.73
CA MET A 77 -7.62 7.11 -6.21
C MET A 77 -7.05 6.11 -5.20
N ILE A 78 -6.99 6.49 -3.92
CA ILE A 78 -6.51 5.62 -2.84
C ILE A 78 -7.38 4.38 -2.75
N THR A 79 -8.71 4.53 -2.81
CA THR A 79 -9.65 3.40 -2.73
C THR A 79 -9.38 2.36 -3.83
N ILE A 80 -9.19 2.81 -5.07
CA ILE A 80 -8.87 1.94 -6.21
C ILE A 80 -7.52 1.23 -5.99
N GLN A 81 -6.49 1.97 -5.56
CA GLN A 81 -5.16 1.39 -5.34
C GLN A 81 -5.12 0.40 -4.17
N VAL A 82 -5.86 0.66 -3.10
CA VAL A 82 -6.00 -0.27 -1.98
C VAL A 82 -6.64 -1.58 -2.44
N ALA A 83 -7.69 -1.52 -3.28
CA ALA A 83 -8.30 -2.72 -3.83
C ALA A 83 -7.31 -3.54 -4.69
N HIS A 84 -6.53 -2.87 -5.54
CA HIS A 84 -5.48 -3.51 -6.35
C HIS A 84 -4.39 -4.13 -5.47
N PHE A 85 -3.93 -3.41 -4.46
CA PHE A 85 -2.91 -3.89 -3.53
C PHE A 85 -3.38 -5.14 -2.78
N LEU A 86 -4.62 -5.14 -2.25
CA LEU A 86 -5.18 -6.31 -1.56
C LEU A 86 -5.33 -7.52 -2.49
N ALA A 87 -5.72 -7.30 -3.76
CA ALA A 87 -5.75 -8.38 -4.75
C ALA A 87 -4.36 -8.96 -5.00
N TRP A 88 -3.34 -8.10 -5.10
CA TRP A 88 -1.95 -8.52 -5.21
C TRP A 88 -1.45 -9.27 -3.97
N VAL A 89 -1.75 -8.80 -2.75
CA VAL A 89 -1.39 -9.50 -1.51
C VAL A 89 -2.00 -10.90 -1.46
N ARG A 90 -3.29 -11.05 -1.79
CA ARG A 90 -3.92 -12.37 -1.89
C ARG A 90 -3.24 -13.28 -2.92
N SER A 91 -2.73 -12.73 -4.02
CA SER A 91 -1.97 -13.52 -4.99
C SER A 91 -0.63 -14.05 -4.44
N GLN A 92 -0.06 -13.39 -3.42
CA GLN A 92 1.19 -13.81 -2.77
C GLN A 92 0.96 -14.92 -1.72
N GLU A 93 -0.25 -15.07 -1.16
CA GLU A 93 -0.56 -16.10 -0.16
C GLU A 93 -0.37 -17.53 -0.68
N VAL A 94 -0.42 -17.73 -1.99
CA VAL A 94 -0.22 -19.04 -2.63
C VAL A 94 1.25 -19.48 -2.55
N VAL A 95 2.21 -18.55 -2.51
CA VAL A 95 3.64 -18.87 -2.56
C VAL A 95 4.10 -19.68 -1.34
N PRO A 96 3.80 -19.28 -0.08
CA PRO A 96 4.10 -20.09 1.10
C PRO A 96 3.45 -21.47 1.07
N THR A 97 2.21 -21.58 0.61
CA THR A 97 1.50 -22.87 0.51
C THR A 97 2.19 -23.82 -0.48
N ILE A 98 2.59 -23.32 -1.66
CA ILE A 98 3.34 -24.11 -2.65
C ILE A 98 4.69 -24.56 -2.06
N GLN A 99 5.39 -23.68 -1.35
CA GLN A 99 6.67 -24.01 -0.71
C GLN A 99 6.51 -25.13 0.32
N GLN A 100 5.52 -25.02 1.22
CA GLN A 100 5.23 -26.03 2.22
C GLN A 100 4.86 -27.38 1.59
N LEU A 101 4.00 -27.38 0.56
CA LEU A 101 3.61 -28.59 -0.16
C LEU A 101 4.83 -29.30 -0.78
N ARG A 102 5.71 -28.54 -1.45
CA ARG A 102 6.95 -29.10 -2.04
C ARG A 102 7.90 -29.62 -0.97
N GLN A 103 8.04 -28.91 0.14
CA GLN A 103 8.91 -29.32 1.24
C GLN A 103 8.43 -30.64 1.85
N GLN A 104 7.12 -30.83 2.06
CA GLN A 104 6.55 -32.09 2.54
C GLN A 104 6.81 -33.25 1.56
N ALA A 105 6.61 -33.01 0.25
CA ALA A 105 6.87 -34.02 -0.77
C ALA A 105 8.35 -34.44 -0.80
N GLU A 106 9.27 -33.48 -0.71
CA GLU A 106 10.71 -33.75 -0.66
C GLU A 106 11.15 -34.50 0.60
N GLN A 107 10.54 -34.20 1.74
CA GLN A 107 10.76 -34.95 2.97
C GLN A 107 10.34 -36.41 2.80
N HIS A 108 9.14 -36.66 2.27
CA HIS A 108 8.67 -38.02 2.00
C HIS A 108 9.57 -38.76 1.01
N ARG A 109 10.00 -38.10 -0.07
CA ARG A 109 10.95 -38.67 -1.03
C ARG A 109 12.26 -39.07 -0.35
N THR A 110 12.82 -38.18 0.47
CA THR A 110 14.10 -38.41 1.15
C THR A 110 14.03 -39.63 2.07
N GLU A 111 12.97 -39.74 2.88
CA GLU A 111 12.77 -40.88 3.79
C GLU A 111 12.64 -42.22 3.05
N VAL A 112 11.83 -42.27 1.99
CA VAL A 112 11.61 -43.52 1.22
C VAL A 112 12.88 -43.91 0.46
N VAL A 113 13.59 -42.94 -0.13
CA VAL A 113 14.87 -43.18 -0.83
C VAL A 113 15.94 -43.70 0.14
N LEU A 114 16.05 -43.14 1.35
CA LEU A 114 17.00 -43.62 2.35
C LEU A 114 16.72 -45.08 2.73
N LYS A 115 15.45 -45.44 2.91
CA LYS A 115 15.04 -46.82 3.20
C LYS A 115 15.39 -47.77 2.05
N ALA A 116 15.08 -47.39 0.81
CA ALA A 116 15.41 -48.17 -0.38
C ALA A 116 16.93 -48.37 -0.54
N LYS A 117 17.72 -47.31 -0.38
CA LYS A 117 19.19 -47.40 -0.40
C LYS A 117 19.72 -48.38 0.63
N LYS A 118 19.17 -48.36 1.85
CA LYS A 118 19.54 -49.30 2.91
C LYS A 118 19.22 -50.76 2.52
N GLN A 119 18.06 -51.01 1.93
CA GLN A 119 17.68 -52.35 1.45
C GLN A 119 18.62 -52.85 0.35
N LEU A 120 18.99 -52.00 -0.60
CA LEU A 120 19.94 -52.34 -1.67
C LEU A 120 21.33 -52.70 -1.11
N ILE A 121 21.84 -51.92 -0.15
CA ILE A 121 23.11 -52.21 0.52
C ILE A 121 23.07 -53.55 1.26
N GLN A 122 21.90 -53.94 1.76
CA GLN A 122 21.67 -55.21 2.44
C GLN A 122 21.46 -56.39 1.47
N GLY A 123 21.56 -56.17 0.15
CA GLY A 123 21.45 -57.22 -0.86
C GLY A 123 20.02 -57.57 -1.28
N ALA A 124 19.04 -56.70 -1.00
CA ALA A 124 17.69 -56.89 -1.52
C ALA A 124 17.63 -56.75 -3.05
N GLU A 125 16.74 -57.51 -3.69
CA GLU A 125 16.54 -57.50 -5.14
C GLU A 125 16.18 -56.08 -5.64
N PRO A 126 16.97 -55.49 -6.55
CA PRO A 126 16.79 -54.10 -6.96
C PRO A 126 15.42 -53.78 -7.54
N GLU A 127 14.86 -54.68 -8.34
CA GLU A 127 13.57 -54.49 -8.99
C GLU A 127 12.43 -54.39 -7.96
N GLN A 128 12.44 -55.28 -6.95
CA GLN A 128 11.48 -55.23 -5.85
C GLN A 128 11.61 -53.96 -5.02
N VAL A 129 12.84 -53.50 -4.76
CA VAL A 129 13.08 -52.28 -3.98
C VAL A 129 12.56 -51.05 -4.72
N ILE A 130 12.75 -50.99 -6.04
CA ILE A 130 12.26 -49.88 -6.88
C ILE A 130 10.73 -49.84 -6.88
N GLU A 131 10.06 -50.99 -7.07
CA GLU A 131 8.60 -51.06 -7.01
C GLU A 131 8.06 -50.66 -5.63
N GLN A 132 8.70 -51.13 -4.55
CA GLN A 132 8.32 -50.76 -3.19
C GLN A 132 8.50 -49.27 -2.94
N LEU A 133 9.60 -48.67 -3.40
CA LEU A 133 9.84 -47.23 -3.30
C LEU A 133 8.76 -46.44 -4.03
N ALA A 134 8.42 -46.81 -5.26
CA ALA A 134 7.41 -46.14 -6.06
C ALA A 134 6.04 -46.20 -5.37
N ASN A 135 5.63 -47.37 -4.91
CA ASN A 135 4.36 -47.57 -4.20
C ASN A 135 4.31 -46.80 -2.87
N GLN A 136 5.39 -46.84 -2.08
CA GLN A 136 5.45 -46.11 -0.81
C GLN A 136 5.39 -44.60 -1.00
N LEU A 137 6.10 -44.08 -2.00
CA LEU A 137 6.10 -42.64 -2.29
C LEU A 137 4.73 -42.18 -2.78
N THR A 138 4.13 -42.88 -3.76
CA THR A 138 2.79 -42.56 -4.27
C THR A 138 1.75 -42.56 -3.16
N ASN A 139 1.73 -43.59 -2.32
CA ASN A 139 0.78 -43.67 -1.21
C ASN A 139 0.98 -42.53 -0.20
N ARG A 140 2.22 -42.19 0.16
CA ARG A 140 2.49 -41.07 1.09
C ARG A 140 2.03 -39.73 0.55
N LEU A 141 2.28 -39.46 -0.74
CA LEU A 141 1.89 -38.20 -1.37
C LEU A 141 0.38 -38.06 -1.53
N LEU A 142 -0.34 -39.17 -1.74
CA LEU A 142 -1.78 -39.15 -2.04
C LEU A 142 -2.68 -39.44 -0.83
N HIS A 143 -2.16 -40.02 0.25
CA HIS A 143 -2.98 -40.43 1.39
C HIS A 143 -3.76 -39.26 2.02
N GLU A 144 -3.06 -38.20 2.42
CA GLU A 144 -3.72 -37.08 3.12
C GLU A 144 -4.68 -36.30 2.21
N PRO A 145 -4.32 -35.93 0.96
CA PRO A 145 -5.28 -35.31 0.04
C PRO A 145 -6.52 -36.17 -0.21
N SER A 146 -6.35 -37.49 -0.38
CA SER A 146 -7.46 -38.42 -0.59
C SER A 146 -8.35 -38.56 0.64
N ARG A 147 -7.77 -38.50 1.84
CA ARG A 147 -8.51 -38.52 3.10
C ARG A 147 -9.31 -37.24 3.29
N GLN A 148 -8.70 -36.08 3.05
CA GLN A 148 -9.37 -34.78 3.18
C GLN A 148 -10.56 -34.67 2.23
N LEU A 149 -10.42 -35.12 0.98
CA LEU A 149 -11.53 -35.16 0.02
C LEU A 149 -12.73 -36.01 0.48
N LYS A 150 -12.52 -37.00 1.36
CA LYS A 150 -13.58 -37.88 1.88
C LYS A 150 -14.20 -37.41 3.20
N GLN A 151 -13.62 -36.42 3.87
CA GLN A 151 -14.00 -36.02 5.23
C GLN A 151 -14.78 -34.70 5.29
N VAL A 152 -15.13 -34.11 4.15
CA VAL A 152 -15.79 -32.79 4.08
C VAL A 152 -17.31 -32.92 4.08
N ASP A 153 -18.01 -31.98 4.71
CA ASP A 153 -19.47 -31.84 4.63
C ASP A 153 -19.92 -31.50 3.19
N ALA A 154 -21.13 -31.91 2.82
CA ALA A 154 -21.64 -31.90 1.43
C ALA A 154 -21.51 -30.55 0.69
N GLU A 155 -21.59 -29.42 1.39
CA GLU A 155 -21.51 -28.08 0.78
C GLU A 155 -20.05 -27.63 0.53
N GLN A 156 -19.11 -28.04 1.40
CA GLN A 156 -17.67 -27.77 1.22
C GLN A 156 -17.00 -28.80 0.30
N GLU A 157 -17.59 -29.99 0.20
CA GLU A 157 -17.13 -31.11 -0.63
C GLU A 157 -17.07 -30.73 -2.13
N ALA A 158 -18.09 -30.05 -2.66
CA ALA A 158 -18.16 -29.69 -4.08
C ALA A 158 -17.04 -28.72 -4.52
N HIS A 159 -16.70 -27.74 -3.68
CA HIS A 159 -15.61 -26.81 -3.97
C HIS A 159 -14.24 -27.50 -3.92
N LEU A 160 -14.00 -28.35 -2.92
CA LEU A 160 -12.73 -29.09 -2.80
C LEU A 160 -12.55 -30.11 -3.92
N ILE A 161 -13.60 -30.82 -4.34
CA ILE A 161 -13.55 -31.73 -5.49
C ILE A 161 -13.22 -30.95 -6.77
N THR A 162 -13.87 -29.82 -7.01
CA THR A 162 -13.61 -28.98 -8.19
C THR A 162 -12.17 -28.47 -8.19
N ALA A 163 -11.69 -27.96 -7.04
CA ALA A 163 -10.31 -27.51 -6.89
C ALA A 163 -9.30 -28.65 -7.11
N ALA A 164 -9.54 -29.85 -6.55
CA ALA A 164 -8.68 -31.01 -6.76
C ALA A 164 -8.65 -31.43 -8.24
N ARG A 165 -9.79 -31.43 -8.94
CA ARG A 165 -9.84 -31.70 -10.37
C ARG A 165 -9.01 -30.70 -11.17
N GLN A 166 -9.08 -29.42 -10.84
CA GLN A 166 -8.29 -28.38 -11.50
C GLN A 166 -6.79 -28.50 -11.19
N LEU A 167 -6.42 -28.68 -9.92
CA LEU A 167 -5.03 -28.78 -9.47
C LEU A 167 -4.31 -29.99 -10.06
N PHE A 168 -5.00 -31.14 -10.17
CA PHE A 168 -4.45 -32.38 -10.70
C PHE A 168 -4.82 -32.66 -12.16
N ASN A 169 -5.52 -31.74 -12.82
CA ASN A 169 -6.01 -31.87 -14.20
C ASN A 169 -6.77 -33.20 -14.45
N LEU A 170 -7.70 -33.52 -13.56
CA LEU A 170 -8.51 -34.74 -13.61
C LEU A 170 -9.74 -34.52 -14.50
N LYS A 171 -10.11 -35.52 -15.30
CA LYS A 171 -11.33 -35.49 -16.12
C LYS A 171 -12.58 -35.69 -15.26
N ASP A 172 -13.68 -35.05 -15.64
CA ASP A 172 -14.98 -35.39 -15.06
C ASP A 172 -15.30 -36.85 -15.37
N SER A 173 -15.61 -37.59 -14.32
CA SER A 173 -16.20 -38.92 -14.44
C SER A 173 -17.65 -38.70 -14.88
N MET A 174 -17.92 -38.87 -16.18
CA MET A 174 -19.29 -39.12 -16.66
C MET A 174 -19.76 -40.48 -16.18
#